data_AF-A0A967LDS1-F1
#
_entry.id   AF-A0A967LDS1-F1
#
_cell.length_a   1.000
_cell.length_b   1.000
_cell.length_c   1.000
_cell.angle_alpha   90.00
_cell.angle_beta   90.00
_cell.angle_gamma   90.00
#
_symmetry.space_group_name_H-M   'P 1'
#
loop_
_entity.id
_entity.type
_entity.pdbx_description
1 polymer ?
#
loop_
_entity_poly.entity_id
_entity_poly.type
_entity_poly.pdbx_seq_one_letter_code
_entity_poly.pdbx_strand_id
1 'polypeptide(L)'
;DGSRLRTVKVPSTPQDQSEGVIAGTRRVNGKSDRLLHGTTVATNALLERAGARTALVASPGFEDVLEIGRQDRPSLYDPGVERSEP
;
A
#
# COMPACT_ATOMS: atom_id res chain seq x y z
N ASP A 1 -19.43 28.27 -4.67
CA ASP A 1 -18.18 29.00 -4.41
C ASP A 1 -17.28 28.10 -3.56
N GLY A 2 -16.35 27.37 -4.20
CA GLY A 2 -15.43 26.43 -3.55
C GLY A 2 -14.18 27.07 -2.94
N SER A 3 -14.26 28.30 -2.42
CA SER A 3 -13.08 29.18 -2.23
C SER A 3 -12.25 28.99 -0.96
N ARG A 4 -12.45 27.94 -0.15
CA ARG A 4 -11.60 27.76 1.04
C ARG A 4 -11.12 26.34 1.26
N LEU A 5 -9.92 26.07 0.72
CA LEU A 5 -9.13 24.89 1.08
C LEU A 5 -8.66 25.01 2.53
N ARG A 6 -8.92 23.97 3.33
CA ARG A 6 -8.39 23.83 4.69
C ARG A 6 -7.58 22.55 4.76
N THR A 7 -6.37 22.67 5.29
CA THR A 7 -5.45 21.54 5.46
C THR A 7 -5.10 21.42 6.93
N VAL A 8 -5.08 20.19 7.43
CA VAL A 8 -4.63 19.86 8.79
C VAL A 8 -3.64 18.72 8.70
N LYS A 9 -2.61 18.78 9.55
CA LYS A 9 -1.71 17.66 9.79
C LYS A 9 -1.94 17.16 11.21
N VAL A 10 -2.08 15.86 11.33
CA VAL A 10 -2.10 15.16 12.61
C VAL A 10 -1.06 14.03 12.53
N PRO A 11 -0.44 13.64 13.66
CA PRO A 11 0.38 12.43 13.70
C PRO A 11 -0.42 11.20 13.27
N SER A 12 0.25 10.25 12.62
CA SER A 12 -0.34 8.94 12.35
C SER A 12 -0.38 8.11 13.63
N THR A 13 -1.30 7.14 13.69
CA THR A 13 -1.49 6.21 14.81
C THR A 13 -1.23 4.78 14.30
N PRO A 14 0.02 4.26 14.35
CA PRO A 14 0.39 3.00 13.71
C PRO A 14 -0.39 1.77 14.17
N GLN A 15 -0.77 1.75 15.45
CA GLN A 15 -1.52 0.66 16.08
C GLN A 15 -2.98 0.63 15.59
N ASP A 16 -3.56 1.80 15.31
CA ASP A 16 -4.89 1.96 14.73
C ASP A 16 -4.98 3.26 13.93
N GLN A 17 -4.85 3.15 12.61
CA GLN A 17 -4.81 4.30 11.70
C GLN A 17 -6.15 5.07 11.63
N SER A 18 -7.25 4.44 12.04
CA SER A 18 -8.56 5.08 12.04
C SER A 18 -8.61 6.26 12.99
N GLU A 19 -7.89 6.19 14.12
CA GLU A 19 -7.80 7.26 15.11
C GLU A 19 -7.21 8.55 14.51
N GLY A 20 -6.12 8.44 13.74
CA GLY A 20 -5.50 9.57 13.04
C GLY A 20 -6.43 10.21 12.01
N VAL A 21 -7.17 9.40 11.24
CA VAL A 21 -8.16 9.89 10.26
C VAL A 21 -9.31 10.63 10.95
N ILE A 22 -9.84 10.06 12.04
CA ILE A 22 -10.91 10.64 12.84
C ILE A 22 -10.43 11.96 13.50
N ALA A 23 -9.21 11.99 14.02
CA ALA A 23 -8.63 13.21 14.58
C ALA A 23 -8.48 14.31 13.51
N GLY A 24 -8.00 13.96 12.32
CA GLY A 24 -7.88 14.88 11.18
C GLY A 24 -9.22 15.45 10.73
N THR A 25 -10.23 14.59 10.54
CA THR A 25 -11.57 15.02 10.12
C THR A 25 -12.26 15.91 11.15
N ARG A 26 -12.13 15.62 12.45
CA ARG A 26 -12.62 16.52 13.52
C ARG A 26 -11.90 17.87 13.48
N ARG A 27 -10.58 17.89 13.29
CA ARG A 27 -9.77 19.12 13.31
C ARG A 27 -9.99 20.02 12.10
N VAL A 28 -10.25 19.45 10.91
CA VAL A 28 -10.56 20.26 9.71
C VAL A 28 -11.93 20.96 9.83
N ASN A 29 -12.81 20.44 10.70
CA ASN A 29 -14.11 20.99 11.05
C ASN A 29 -14.94 21.38 9.79
N GLY A 30 -15.14 20.39 8.93
CA GLY A 30 -15.95 20.49 7.71
C GLY A 30 -17.09 19.48 7.73
N LYS A 31 -18.29 19.91 7.32
CA LYS A 31 -19.39 19.00 6.98
C LYS A 31 -19.26 18.66 5.50
N SER A 32 -19.23 17.38 5.16
CA SER A 32 -19.17 16.88 3.79
C SER A 32 -19.90 15.54 3.73
N ASP A 33 -20.66 15.32 2.66
CA ASP A 33 -21.31 14.04 2.40
C ASP A 33 -20.35 13.04 1.71
N ARG A 34 -19.12 13.48 1.42
CA ARG A 34 -18.09 12.69 0.72
C ARG A 34 -16.76 12.77 1.45
N LEU A 35 -16.10 11.62 1.55
CA LEU A 35 -14.73 11.47 2.05
C LEU A 35 -13.90 10.74 1.00
N LEU A 36 -12.78 11.33 0.61
CA LEU A 36 -11.76 10.64 -0.18
C LEU A 36 -10.63 10.26 0.78
N HIS A 37 -10.36 8.97 0.92
CA HIS A 37 -9.31 8.45 1.80
C HIS A 37 -8.21 7.80 0.97
N GLY A 38 -7.01 8.38 1.04
CA GLY A 38 -5.79 7.77 0.55
C GLY A 38 -4.89 7.41 1.73
N THR A 39 -4.26 6.24 1.68
CA THR A 39 -3.36 5.75 2.72
C THR A 39 -2.18 5.00 2.12
N THR A 40 -1.06 5.01 2.84
CA THR A 40 0.16 4.25 2.49
C THR A 40 0.25 2.92 3.24
N VAL A 41 -0.74 2.57 4.07
CA VAL A 41 -0.71 1.34 4.90
C VAL A 41 -0.51 0.09 4.06
N ALA A 42 -1.22 -0.05 2.94
CA ALA A 42 -1.07 -1.20 2.05
C ALA A 42 0.33 -1.27 1.42
N THR A 43 0.87 -0.13 0.99
CA THR A 43 2.23 -0.06 0.41
C THR A 43 3.29 -0.42 1.45
N ASN A 44 3.19 0.12 2.66
CA ASN A 44 4.13 -0.19 3.73
C ASN A 44 4.03 -1.65 4.16
N ALA A 45 2.82 -2.21 4.26
CA ALA A 45 2.63 -3.62 4.57
C ALA A 45 3.28 -4.54 3.51
N LEU A 46 3.24 -4.16 2.22
CA LEU A 46 3.93 -4.89 1.16
C LEU A 46 5.46 -4.80 1.31
N LEU A 47 5.99 -3.60 1.56
CA LEU A 47 7.44 -3.37 1.72
C LEU A 47 8.01 -4.05 2.96
N GLU A 48 7.27 -4.04 4.07
CA GLU A 48 7.65 -4.63 5.35
C GLU A 48 7.31 -6.12 5.43
N ARG A 49 6.72 -6.70 4.36
CA ARG A 49 6.21 -8.08 4.32
C ARG A 49 5.26 -8.42 5.48
N ALA A 50 4.54 -7.41 5.97
CA ALA A 50 3.59 -7.49 7.08
C ALA A 50 2.16 -7.83 6.58
N GLY A 51 2.07 -8.83 5.71
CA GLY A 51 0.80 -9.32 5.14
C GLY A 51 0.23 -10.53 5.87
N ALA A 52 -0.97 -10.94 5.48
CA ALA A 52 -1.52 -12.23 5.90
C ALA A 52 -0.79 -13.39 5.19
N ARG A 53 -0.75 -14.56 5.82
CA ARG A 53 -0.33 -15.80 5.15
C ARG A 53 -1.33 -16.12 4.03
N THR A 54 -0.83 -16.29 2.82
CA THR A 54 -1.64 -16.55 1.61
C THR A 54 -1.12 -17.77 0.85
N ALA A 55 -1.92 -18.27 -0.09
CA ALA A 55 -1.54 -19.35 -0.99
C ALA A 55 -1.97 -19.00 -2.42
N LEU A 56 -1.18 -19.42 -3.40
CA LEU A 56 -1.54 -19.37 -4.81
C LEU A 56 -2.21 -20.68 -5.22
N VAL A 57 -3.36 -20.59 -5.88
CA VAL A 57 -3.99 -21.73 -6.57
C VAL A 57 -3.87 -21.49 -8.06
N ALA A 58 -3.18 -22.39 -8.75
CA ALA A 58 -2.91 -22.28 -10.18
C ALA A 58 -3.50 -23.49 -10.94
N SER A 59 -3.68 -23.32 -12.25
CA SER A 59 -3.99 -24.44 -13.15
C SER A 59 -2.81 -25.42 -13.20
N PRO A 60 -3.06 -26.72 -13.46
CA PRO A 60 -1.98 -27.69 -13.63
C PRO A 60 -0.96 -27.22 -14.68
N GLY A 61 0.33 -27.23 -14.31
CA GLY A 61 1.43 -26.75 -15.13
C GLY A 61 1.75 -25.25 -14.99
N PHE A 62 1.11 -24.53 -14.07
CA PHE A 62 1.36 -23.10 -13.78
C PHE A 62 1.74 -22.83 -12.32
N GLU A 63 2.11 -23.86 -11.57
CA GLU A 63 2.44 -23.79 -10.14
C GLU A 63 3.64 -22.84 -9.87
N ASP A 64 4.59 -22.76 -10.79
CA ASP A 64 5.83 -21.99 -10.67
C ASP A 64 5.73 -20.55 -11.23
N VAL A 65 4.54 -20.05 -11.51
CA VAL A 65 4.36 -18.74 -12.19
C VAL A 65 4.97 -17.55 -11.43
N LEU A 66 5.02 -17.59 -10.10
CA LEU A 66 5.65 -16.53 -9.30
C LEU A 66 7.18 -16.57 -9.42
N GLU A 67 7.75 -17.77 -9.47
CA GLU A 67 9.18 -17.99 -9.64
C GLU A 67 9.62 -17.64 -11.07
N ILE A 68 8.87 -18.04 -12.10
CA ILE A 68 9.15 -17.64 -13.49
C ILE A 68 8.99 -16.12 -13.66
N GLY A 69 7.97 -15.55 -13.02
CA GLY A 69 7.65 -14.12 -13.12
C GLY A 69 7.33 -13.68 -14.56
N ARG A 70 7.58 -12.40 -14.85
CA ARG A 70 7.36 -11.81 -16.18
C ARG A 70 8.64 -11.61 -17.00
N GLN A 71 9.74 -12.23 -16.56
CA GLN A 71 11.09 -11.98 -17.08
C GLN A 71 11.54 -10.51 -16.96
N ASP A 72 10.92 -9.74 -16.04
CA ASP A 72 11.37 -8.39 -15.70
C ASP A 72 12.76 -8.48 -15.06
N ARG A 73 13.78 -7.95 -15.74
CA ARG A 73 15.17 -7.96 -15.25
C ARG A 73 15.39 -6.77 -14.31
N PRO A 74 15.78 -6.98 -13.03
CA PRO A 74 16.03 -5.88 -12.10
C PRO A 74 17.16 -4.96 -12.58
N SER A 75 18.13 -5.53 -13.30
CA SER A 75 19.18 -4.82 -14.01
C SER A 75 19.40 -5.48 -15.37
N LEU A 76 19.09 -4.75 -16.46
CA LEU A 76 19.00 -5.32 -17.81
C LEU A 76 20.33 -5.88 -18.34
N TYR A 77 21.46 -5.31 -17.89
CA TYR A 77 22.81 -5.57 -18.40
C TYR A 77 23.75 -6.19 -17.35
N ASP A 78 23.23 -6.53 -16.17
CA ASP A 78 24.02 -7.22 -15.15
C ASP A 78 23.75 -8.73 -15.20
N PRO A 79 24.68 -9.55 -15.70
CA PRO A 79 24.52 -11.00 -15.76
C PRO A 79 24.58 -11.67 -14.39
N GLY A 80 25.05 -10.97 -13.34
CA GLY A 80 25.14 -11.45 -11.97
C GLY A 80 23.97 -11.03 -11.09
N VAL A 81 22.91 -10.44 -11.67
CA VAL A 81 21.77 -9.95 -10.88
C VAL A 81 21.02 -11.11 -10.23
N GLU A 82 20.94 -11.08 -8.90
CA GLU A 82 20.15 -12.04 -8.12
C GLU A 82 18.75 -11.46 -7.84
N ARG A 83 17.74 -12.33 -7.90
CA ARG A 83 16.38 -11.97 -7.49
C ARG A 83 16.26 -12.03 -5.97
N SER A 84 15.51 -11.10 -5.40
CA SER A 84 15.11 -11.19 -4.00
C SER A 84 14.22 -12.41 -3.78
N GLU A 85 14.43 -13.12 -2.68
CA GLU A 85 13.57 -14.25 -2.30
C GLU A 85 12.11 -13.78 -2.11
N PRO A 86 11.11 -14.61 -2.45
CA PRO A 86 9.68 -14.33 -2.25
C PRO A 86 9.33 -13.91 -0.82
#